data_AF-A0A975R0Y5-F1
#
_entry.id   AF-A0A975R0Y5-F1
#
_cell.length_a   1.000
_cell.length_b   1.000
_cell.length_c   1.000
_cell.angle_alpha   90.00
_cell.angle_beta   90.00
_cell.angle_gamma   90.00
#
_symmetry.space_group_name_H-M   'P 1'
#
loop_
_entity.id
_entity.type
_entity.pdbx_description
1 polymer ?
#
loop_
_entity_poly.entity_id
_entity_poly.type
_entity_poly.pdbx_seq_one_letter_code
_entity_poly.pdbx_strand_id
1 'polypeptide(L)'
;MEAWHGANPPGAADAAAAAGYVSSVITNLETLQNMLPGMVQMDWRSQAADEFSSLMESCGLSIGQTLEEFEAARVALARYETELGMPGQGDG
;
A
#
# COMPACT_ATOMS: atom_id res chain seq x y z
N MET A 1 33.33 17.15 21.62
CA MET A 1 32.66 16.09 20.85
C MET A 1 31.96 15.19 21.84
N GLU A 2 30.70 15.51 22.16
CA GLU A 2 29.85 14.62 22.96
C GLU A 2 29.02 13.79 21.99
N ALA A 3 29.19 12.47 22.07
CA ALA A 3 28.39 11.51 21.33
C ALA A 3 26.96 11.54 21.88
N TRP A 4 26.04 12.17 21.14
CA TRP A 4 24.60 12.03 21.34
C TRP A 4 24.19 10.61 20.97
N HIS A 5 24.32 9.67 21.90
CA HIS A 5 23.65 8.39 21.83
C HIS A 5 22.28 8.49 22.52
N GLY A 6 21.21 8.18 21.79
CA GLY A 6 20.25 7.21 22.34
C GLY A 6 18.79 7.61 22.54
N ALA A 7 18.25 8.68 21.95
CA ALA A 7 16.81 8.88 21.91
C ALA A 7 16.33 8.99 20.47
N ASN A 8 15.55 8.01 20.01
CA ASN A 8 14.74 8.17 18.82
C ASN A 8 13.87 9.42 18.99
N PRO A 9 13.75 10.27 17.95
CA PRO A 9 12.86 11.43 18.03
C PRO A 9 11.44 10.98 18.40
N PRO A 10 10.70 11.75 19.23
CA PRO A 10 9.29 11.47 19.50
C PRO A 10 8.53 11.32 18.17
N GLY A 11 7.80 10.22 18.00
CA GLY A 11 7.08 9.89 16.76
C GLY A 11 7.83 8.99 15.76
N ALA A 12 9.12 8.70 15.99
CA ALA A 12 9.93 7.83 15.13
C ALA A 12 9.39 6.39 15.05
N ALA A 13 9.05 5.80 16.19
CA ALA A 13 8.49 4.44 16.25
C ALA A 13 7.10 4.34 15.61
N ASP A 14 6.28 5.38 15.77
CA ASP A 14 4.94 5.44 15.19
C ASP A 14 4.99 5.59 13.67
N ALA A 15 5.94 6.40 13.16
CA ALA A 15 6.19 6.54 11.73
C ALA A 15 6.68 5.23 11.09
N ALA A 16 7.63 4.54 11.72
CA ALA A 16 8.12 3.24 11.22
C ALA A 16 7.01 2.17 11.21
N ALA A 17 6.16 2.13 12.26
CA ALA A 17 5.00 1.24 12.30
C ALA A 17 3.98 1.57 11.21
N ALA A 18 3.72 2.86 10.97
CA ALA A 18 2.86 3.31 9.88
C ALA A 18 3.44 2.93 8.51
N ALA A 19 4.76 2.98 8.32
CA ALA A 19 5.42 2.65 7.06
C ALA A 19 5.28 1.15 6.74
N GLY A 20 5.52 0.30 7.74
CA GLY A 20 5.31 -1.13 7.63
C GLY A 20 3.85 -1.47 7.29
N TYR A 21 2.89 -0.80 7.93
CA TYR A 21 1.47 -1.00 7.65
C TYR A 21 1.10 -0.57 6.22
N VAL A 22 1.49 0.63 5.80
CA VAL A 22 1.22 1.15 4.45
C VAL A 22 1.83 0.23 3.39
N SER A 23 3.07 -0.23 3.58
CA SER A 23 3.72 -1.18 2.66
C SER A 23 2.94 -2.49 2.56
N SER A 24 2.47 -3.05 3.69
CA SER A 24 1.69 -4.29 3.69
C SER A 24 0.34 -4.12 2.97
N VAL A 25 -0.31 -2.97 3.13
CA VAL A 25 -1.58 -2.69 2.44
C VAL A 25 -1.37 -2.61 0.93
N ILE A 26 -0.31 -1.92 0.48
CA ILE A 26 0.02 -1.84 -0.96
C ILE A 26 0.23 -3.24 -1.54
N THR A 27 1.04 -4.09 -0.92
CA THR A 27 1.28 -5.47 -1.40
C THR A 27 -0.01 -6.29 -1.51
N ASN A 28 -0.93 -6.15 -0.55
CA ASN A 28 -2.22 -6.84 -0.59
C ASN A 28 -3.11 -6.32 -1.74
N LEU A 29 -3.13 -5.00 -1.96
CA LEU A 29 -3.89 -4.38 -3.03
C LEU A 29 -3.34 -4.75 -4.42
N GLU A 30 -2.02 -4.74 -4.60
CA GLU A 30 -1.35 -5.22 -5.83
C GLU A 30 -1.69 -6.69 -6.11
N THR A 31 -1.68 -7.53 -5.07
CA THR A 31 -2.04 -8.94 -5.19
C THR A 31 -3.49 -9.10 -5.69
N LEU A 32 -4.42 -8.37 -5.09
CA LEU A 32 -5.81 -8.36 -5.53
C LEU A 32 -5.95 -7.85 -6.97
N GLN A 33 -5.31 -6.73 -7.30
CA GLN A 33 -5.32 -6.15 -8.65
C GLN A 33 -4.84 -7.14 -9.72
N ASN A 34 -3.83 -7.95 -9.40
CA ASN A 34 -3.30 -8.98 -10.30
C ASN A 34 -4.20 -10.22 -10.42
N MET A 35 -4.95 -10.57 -9.37
CA MET A 35 -5.83 -11.74 -9.38
C MET A 35 -7.17 -11.49 -10.08
N LEU A 36 -7.74 -10.29 -9.95
CA LEU A 36 -9.08 -9.96 -10.45
C LEU A 36 -9.27 -10.25 -11.95
N PRO A 37 -8.34 -9.88 -12.86
CA PRO A 37 -8.50 -10.15 -14.30
C PRO A 37 -8.62 -11.66 -14.62
N GLY A 38 -7.91 -12.52 -13.88
CA GLY A 38 -7.97 -13.97 -14.05
C GLY A 38 -9.32 -14.57 -13.63
N MET A 39 -10.08 -13.88 -12.77
CA MET A 39 -11.41 -14.31 -12.34
C MET A 39 -12.50 -13.93 -13.34
N VAL A 40 -12.28 -12.90 -14.17
CA VAL A 40 -13.23 -12.42 -15.19
C VAL A 40 -13.16 -13.26 -16.47
N GLN A 41 -12.06 -13.99 -16.72
CA GLN A 41 -11.88 -14.83 -17.91
C GLN A 41 -12.61 -16.19 -17.84
N MET A 42 -13.52 -16.40 -16.89
CA MET A 42 -14.28 -17.64 -16.83
C MET A 42 -15.27 -17.74 -18.01
N ASP A 43 -15.20 -18.85 -18.74
CA ASP A 43 -15.93 -19.12 -19.99
C ASP A 43 -17.43 -19.42 -19.76
N TRP A 44 -18.09 -18.62 -18.92
CA TRP A 44 -19.49 -18.78 -18.54
C TRP A 44 -20.31 -17.60 -19.04
N ARG A 45 -21.12 -17.82 -20.10
CA ARG A 45 -22.13 -16.84 -20.55
C ARG A 45 -23.44 -17.00 -19.78
N SER A 46 -23.61 -16.25 -18.71
CA SER A 46 -24.89 -16.11 -17.98
C SER A 46 -25.01 -14.71 -17.39
N GLN A 47 -26.24 -14.25 -17.12
CA GLN A 47 -26.47 -12.96 -16.48
C GLN A 47 -25.71 -12.81 -15.16
N ALA A 48 -25.63 -13.89 -14.36
CA ALA A 48 -24.87 -13.88 -13.10
C ALA A 48 -23.36 -13.69 -13.33
N ALA A 49 -22.83 -14.22 -14.44
CA ALA A 49 -21.42 -14.04 -14.80
C ALA A 49 -21.14 -12.60 -15.31
N ASP A 50 -22.08 -11.99 -16.02
CA ASP A 50 -21.98 -10.58 -16.44
C ASP A 50 -22.03 -9.64 -15.23
N GLU A 51 -22.96 -9.87 -14.29
CA GLU A 51 -23.07 -9.11 -13.03
C GLU A 51 -21.81 -9.25 -12.18
N PHE A 52 -21.29 -10.48 -12.04
CA PHE A 52 -20.04 -10.73 -11.33
C PHE A 52 -18.86 -10.02 -12.01
N SER A 53 -18.74 -10.09 -13.33
CA SER A 53 -17.66 -9.44 -14.08
C SER A 53 -17.69 -7.92 -13.90
N SER A 54 -18.87 -7.31 -13.98
CA SER A 54 -19.04 -5.86 -13.76
C SER A 54 -18.65 -5.44 -12.33
N LEU A 55 -19.03 -6.24 -11.31
CA LEU A 55 -18.60 -6.00 -9.93
C LEU A 55 -17.07 -6.11 -9.78
N MET A 56 -16.46 -7.11 -10.42
CA MET A 56 -15.01 -7.33 -10.36
C MET A 56 -14.22 -6.23 -11.07
N GLU A 57 -14.71 -5.73 -12.21
CA GLU A 57 -14.16 -4.56 -12.90
C GLU A 57 -14.23 -3.31 -12.01
N SER A 58 -15.37 -3.07 -11.35
CA SER A 58 -15.54 -1.97 -10.40
C SER A 58 -14.61 -2.09 -9.19
N CYS A 59 -14.43 -3.31 -8.66
CA CYS A 59 -13.46 -3.59 -7.61
C CYS A 59 -12.03 -3.29 -8.08
N GLY A 60 -11.66 -3.69 -9.29
CA GLY A 60 -10.32 -3.44 -9.85
C GLY A 60 -10.01 -1.95 -9.97
N LEU A 61 -10.98 -1.15 -10.44
CA LEU A 61 -10.86 0.31 -10.49
C LEU A 61 -10.70 0.92 -9.09
N SER A 62 -11.51 0.47 -8.13
CA SER A 62 -11.47 0.99 -6.75
C SER A 62 -10.15 0.65 -6.04
N ILE A 63 -9.63 -0.57 -6.26
CA ILE A 63 -8.32 -1.01 -5.76
C ILE A 63 -7.21 -0.16 -6.37
N GLY A 64 -7.26 0.12 -7.68
CA GLY A 64 -6.28 0.99 -8.34
C GLY A 64 -6.21 2.39 -7.70
N GLN A 65 -7.36 3.04 -7.51
CA GLN A 65 -7.43 4.34 -6.84
C GLN A 65 -6.90 4.29 -5.40
N THR A 66 -7.27 3.26 -4.66
CA THR A 66 -6.83 3.08 -3.27
C THR A 66 -5.31 2.86 -3.22
N LEU A 67 -4.75 2.11 -4.17
CA LEU A 67 -3.31 1.89 -4.28
C LEU A 67 -2.55 3.21 -4.52
N GLU A 68 -3.04 4.06 -5.42
CA GLU A 68 -2.47 5.40 -5.65
C GLU A 68 -2.46 6.25 -4.36
N GLU A 69 -3.53 6.20 -3.56
CA GLU A 69 -3.62 6.91 -2.27
C GLU A 69 -2.59 6.38 -1.25
N PHE A 70 -2.44 5.05 -1.14
CA PHE A 70 -1.45 4.45 -0.24
C PHE A 70 -0.01 4.69 -0.70
N GLU A 71 0.26 4.71 -2.01
CA GLU A 71 1.56 5.11 -2.55
C GLU A 71 1.89 6.57 -2.21
N ALA A 72 0.92 7.48 -2.34
CA ALA A 72 1.08 8.87 -1.94
C ALA A 72 1.34 9.00 -0.43
N ALA A 73 0.62 8.23 0.40
CA ALA A 73 0.84 8.17 1.83
C ALA A 73 2.25 7.65 2.18
N ARG A 74 2.74 6.63 1.47
CA ARG A 74 4.11 6.11 1.62
C ARG A 74 5.16 7.19 1.31
N VAL A 75 4.96 7.95 0.23
CA VAL A 75 5.86 9.05 -0.14
C VAL A 75 5.84 10.17 0.91
N ALA A 76 4.67 10.54 1.40
CA ALA A 76 4.53 11.54 2.46
C ALA A 76 5.21 11.08 3.77
N LEU A 77 5.07 9.80 4.10
CA LEU A 77 5.69 9.22 5.28
C LEU A 77 7.22 9.17 5.17
N ALA A 78 7.78 8.79 4.02
CA ALA A 78 9.23 8.83 3.81
C ALA A 78 9.83 10.25 3.97
N ARG A 79 9.08 11.28 3.57
CA ARG A 79 9.45 12.69 3.81
C ARG A 79 9.43 13.01 5.31
N TYR A 80 8.38 12.59 6.01
CA TYR A 80 8.25 12.77 7.46
C TYR A 80 9.38 12.06 8.23
N GLU A 81 9.75 10.84 7.85
CA GLU A 81 10.88 10.11 8.42
C GLU A 81 12.21 10.85 8.21
N THR A 82 12.41 11.43 7.01
CA THR A 82 13.58 12.25 6.70
C THR A 82 13.65 13.51 7.58
N GLU A 83 12.51 14.19 7.79
CA GLU A 83 12.41 15.37 8.67
C GLU A 83 12.69 15.02 10.14
N LEU A 84 12.31 13.81 10.57
CA LEU A 84 12.64 13.27 11.89
C LEU A 84 14.12 12.82 11.99
N GLY A 85 14.91 12.93 10.92
CA GLY A 85 16.30 12.47 10.92
C GLY A 85 16.44 10.96 10.96
N MET A 86 15.39 10.21 10.59
CA MET A 86 15.46 8.77 10.44
C MET A 86 15.98 8.42 9.05
N PRO A 87 16.99 7.55 8.93
CA PRO A 87 17.32 6.98 7.63
C PRO A 87 16.11 6.17 7.16
N GLY A 88 15.54 6.54 6.01
CA GLY A 88 14.51 5.75 5.37
C GLY A 88 15.00 4.30 5.28
N GLN A 89 14.30 3.37 5.92
CA GLN A 89 14.61 1.94 5.84
C GLN A 89 14.26 1.45 4.43
N GLY A 90 15.15 1.77 3.49
CA GLY A 90 15.25 1.13 2.19
C GLY A 90 16.45 0.18 2.19
N ASP A 91 16.18 -1.02 1.69
CA ASP A 91 17.10 -2.06 1.21
C ASP A 91 17.69 -3.03 2.26
N GLY A 92 16.88 -4.05 2.58
CA GLY A 92 17.30 -5.37 3.06
C GLY A 92 16.52 -6.46 2.34
#